data_AF-A0A7X7TXT2-F1
#
_entry.id   AF-A0A7X7TXT2-F1
#
_cell.length_a   1.000
_cell.length_b   1.000
_cell.length_c   1.000
_cell.angle_alpha   90.00
_cell.angle_beta   90.00
_cell.angle_gamma   90.00
#
_symmetry.space_group_name_H-M   'P 1'
#
loop_
_entity.id
_entity.type
_entity.pdbx_description
1 polymer ?
#
loop_
_entity_poly.entity_id
_entity_poly.type
_entity_poly.pdbx_seq_one_letter_code
_entity_poly.pdbx_strand_id
1 'polypeptide(L)'
;MNTLKSVILILAFLSLPCAGQESRAKDKGKTQAGKITAHSDGLHGYIGFSATRPPARSEYSAGMGFYSAVWPLISQPLADFQIGLAGSWITPDNSDNKDRPLAPEGTLARTWKERGPTWESVFQTVEGGLGYWAGNHFRYGPPKFSMNATPQCYDYEIGSPGWSFFYSNEALPDNRLGIAQLSNRLLIPPDALPFHGNPNGQFLGYTWMALPFTDPSAGDPPTGDQSWTCFLSAANFKGPIAYYIPETWSKIGKLFDYPFLYGRGLDARPGNMGGGAMEINTVPRFDAQDANGVVYSKIPRLQFPTDEQGRAFLVQDVTYYSKAALYDAFKAWRDGGPACSGRFDAKGAWKSTLTTRSTRYDQAGKKLSGVERVFDTKVFEGDVWGLQWFDSQISPKGLFPQYFKQIGDERVAVAAADVPAETGLLTQEFKQAAPGKPYTSPTTGAWAHPGAKSGPFTVKLADGSLVTYSWYRFVDQPSFQQYDWSEQKKAALQAFVEKIHANWPIDRDYMA
;
A
#
# COMPACT_ATOMS: atom_id res chain seq x y z
N MET A 1 23.07 12.96 53.02
CA MET A 1 21.96 13.27 53.94
C MET A 1 21.11 14.39 53.35
N ASN A 2 19.82 14.11 53.16
CA ASN A 2 18.66 14.98 52.92
C ASN A 2 18.60 15.93 51.70
N THR A 3 17.78 15.45 50.76
CA THR A 3 16.86 16.06 49.77
C THR A 3 16.06 17.31 50.18
N LEU A 4 15.64 18.11 49.19
CA LEU A 4 14.24 18.53 48.87
C LEU A 4 14.27 19.38 47.57
N LYS A 5 13.74 18.96 46.40
CA LYS A 5 12.33 18.92 45.91
C LYS A 5 11.52 20.22 46.06
N SER A 6 11.27 20.87 44.92
CA SER A 6 10.20 21.87 44.72
C SER A 6 9.09 21.26 43.85
N VAL A 7 7.85 21.47 44.29
CA VAL A 7 6.58 20.95 43.73
C VAL A 7 5.94 22.02 42.85
N ILE A 8 5.41 21.60 41.70
CA ILE A 8 4.63 22.42 40.76
C ILE A 8 3.15 22.42 41.16
N LEU A 9 2.55 23.60 41.07
CA LEU A 9 1.20 23.97 41.49
C LEU A 9 0.13 23.49 40.48
N ILE A 10 -0.90 22.82 40.99
CA ILE A 10 -2.17 22.49 40.31
C ILE A 10 -3.21 23.50 40.78
N LEU A 11 -4.03 24.06 39.87
CA LEU A 11 -5.27 24.75 40.22
C LEU A 11 -6.38 24.41 39.21
N ALA A 12 -7.40 23.73 39.72
CA ALA A 12 -8.68 23.46 39.09
C ALA A 12 -9.68 24.55 39.48
N PHE A 13 -10.65 24.86 38.61
CA PHE A 13 -11.94 25.42 39.03
C PHE A 13 -13.10 24.91 38.19
N LEU A 14 -14.10 24.39 38.90
CA LEU A 14 -15.45 24.01 38.48
C LEU A 14 -16.37 25.25 38.44
N SER A 15 -17.39 25.23 37.57
CA SER A 15 -18.67 25.90 37.85
C SER A 15 -19.85 25.27 37.06
N LEU A 16 -20.98 25.12 37.75
CA LEU A 16 -22.29 24.59 37.35
C LEU A 16 -23.30 25.77 37.12
N PRO A 17 -24.56 25.54 36.70
CA PRO A 17 -25.23 26.29 35.63
C PRO A 17 -26.09 27.46 36.13
N CYS A 18 -26.43 28.39 35.22
CA CYS A 18 -27.50 29.37 35.43
C CYS A 18 -28.41 29.45 34.21
N ALA A 19 -29.72 29.54 34.48
CA ALA A 19 -30.82 29.48 33.54
C ALA A 19 -31.07 30.80 32.79
N GLY A 20 -31.60 30.66 31.57
CA GLY A 20 -32.67 31.52 31.02
C GLY A 20 -32.31 32.94 30.57
N GLN A 21 -32.18 33.14 29.26
CA GLN A 21 -32.73 34.31 28.60
C GLN A 21 -33.07 34.02 27.14
N GLU A 22 -34.35 34.23 26.81
CA GLU A 22 -34.97 34.02 25.51
C GLU A 22 -34.51 35.00 24.44
N SER A 23 -34.68 34.55 23.19
CA SER A 23 -34.88 35.35 21.98
C SER A 23 -33.68 36.10 21.40
N ARG A 24 -32.93 35.38 20.56
CA ARG A 24 -32.60 35.88 19.22
C ARG A 24 -32.52 34.67 18.30
N ALA A 25 -33.65 34.39 17.64
CA ALA A 25 -33.65 33.56 16.45
C ALA A 25 -32.68 34.22 15.46
N LYS A 26 -31.45 33.71 15.42
CA LYS A 26 -30.51 34.01 14.35
C LYS A 26 -31.16 33.49 13.09
N ASP A 27 -31.54 34.43 12.24
CA ASP A 27 -31.80 34.25 10.83
C ASP A 27 -30.73 33.30 10.27
N LYS A 28 -31.10 32.02 10.11
CA LYS A 28 -30.28 31.05 9.40
C LYS A 28 -30.36 31.51 7.95
N GLY A 29 -29.38 32.33 7.56
CA GLY A 29 -29.26 32.83 6.20
C GLY A 29 -29.56 31.70 5.22
N LYS A 30 -30.60 31.89 4.40
CA LYS A 30 -30.94 30.96 3.32
C LYS A 30 -29.64 30.70 2.57
N THR A 31 -29.14 29.48 2.67
CA THR A 31 -27.93 29.09 1.96
C THR A 31 -28.27 29.26 0.48
N GLN A 32 -27.53 30.12 -0.21
CA GLN A 32 -27.84 30.47 -1.59
C GLN A 32 -27.78 29.20 -2.44
N ALA A 33 -28.89 28.86 -3.11
CA ALA A 33 -28.96 27.74 -4.04
C ALA A 33 -27.82 27.86 -5.07
N GLY A 34 -27.22 26.71 -5.42
CA GLY A 34 -26.11 26.65 -6.38
C GLY A 34 -24.73 27.05 -5.85
N LYS A 35 -24.57 27.38 -4.56
CA LYS A 35 -23.24 27.60 -3.99
C LYS A 35 -22.49 26.26 -3.82
N ILE A 36 -21.47 26.05 -4.63
CA ILE A 36 -20.61 24.86 -4.58
C ILE A 36 -19.57 24.99 -3.47
N THR A 37 -19.35 23.91 -2.72
CA THR A 37 -18.28 23.77 -1.72
C THR A 37 -17.48 22.50 -1.97
N ALA A 38 -16.16 22.55 -1.79
CA ALA A 38 -15.24 21.43 -2.05
C ALA A 38 -14.77 20.77 -0.75
N HIS A 39 -14.66 19.45 -0.75
CA HIS A 39 -14.24 18.63 0.40
C HIS A 39 -13.41 17.41 -0.05
N SER A 40 -12.78 16.69 0.89
CA SER A 40 -11.87 15.56 0.61
C SER A 40 -12.42 14.17 0.98
N ASP A 41 -13.57 14.13 1.66
CA ASP A 41 -14.21 12.97 2.27
C ASP A 41 -15.41 12.49 1.43
N GLY A 42 -15.24 12.47 0.10
CA GLY A 42 -16.28 12.20 -0.89
C GLY A 42 -16.73 10.75 -1.00
N LEU A 43 -15.83 9.82 -0.73
CA LEU A 43 -16.10 8.39 -0.71
C LEU A 43 -15.07 7.74 0.22
N HIS A 44 -15.54 6.90 1.13
CA HIS A 44 -14.72 6.11 2.03
C HIS A 44 -15.30 4.71 2.18
N GLY A 45 -14.43 3.72 2.38
CA GLY A 45 -14.81 2.31 2.50
C GLY A 45 -13.83 1.36 1.82
N TYR A 46 -14.24 0.09 1.73
CA TYR A 46 -13.45 -0.97 1.14
C TYR A 46 -14.28 -1.74 0.11
N ILE A 47 -13.69 -2.00 -1.06
CA ILE A 47 -14.22 -2.94 -2.05
C ILE A 47 -13.34 -4.17 -2.01
N GLY A 48 -13.81 -5.28 -1.45
CA GLY A 48 -12.93 -6.42 -1.27
C GLY A 48 -13.61 -7.77 -1.15
N PHE A 49 -12.76 -8.78 -1.04
CA PHE A 49 -13.13 -10.17 -0.82
C PHE A 49 -12.58 -10.69 0.50
N SER A 50 -12.95 -11.93 0.82
CA SER A 50 -12.35 -12.72 1.88
C SER A 50 -11.78 -13.98 1.27
N ALA A 51 -10.50 -14.25 1.50
CA ALA A 51 -9.85 -15.50 1.15
C ALA A 51 -9.89 -16.43 2.36
N THR A 52 -10.27 -17.69 2.15
CA THR A 52 -10.00 -18.74 3.15
C THR A 52 -8.52 -18.77 3.45
N ARG A 53 -8.15 -19.19 4.67
CA ARG A 53 -6.75 -19.34 5.08
C ARG A 53 -6.40 -20.82 5.24
N PRO A 54 -5.12 -21.19 5.06
CA PRO A 54 -4.69 -22.56 5.26
C PRO A 54 -4.94 -22.98 6.73
N PRO A 55 -5.42 -24.21 6.99
CA PRO A 55 -5.66 -24.70 8.35
C PRO A 55 -4.39 -24.65 9.22
N ALA A 56 -3.26 -25.06 8.66
CA ALA A 56 -1.93 -24.93 9.26
C ALA A 56 -1.33 -23.55 8.92
N ARG A 57 -1.82 -22.50 9.56
CA ARG A 57 -1.44 -21.10 9.23
C ARG A 57 0.07 -20.84 9.24
N SER A 58 0.78 -21.44 10.19
CA SER A 58 2.24 -21.29 10.31
C SER A 58 3.00 -21.96 9.16
N GLU A 59 2.45 -22.98 8.52
CA GLU A 59 3.11 -23.69 7.42
C GLU A 59 3.19 -22.81 6.16
N TYR A 60 2.10 -22.12 5.82
CA TYR A 60 1.97 -21.28 4.62
C TYR A 60 2.13 -19.79 4.92
N SER A 61 3.16 -19.48 5.70
CA SER A 61 3.45 -18.15 6.23
C SER A 61 4.74 -17.54 5.65
N ALA A 62 5.31 -18.17 4.62
CA ALA A 62 6.56 -17.74 3.99
C ALA A 62 6.33 -16.80 2.79
N GLY A 63 5.13 -16.79 2.22
CA GLY A 63 4.77 -15.85 1.16
C GLY A 63 3.28 -15.80 0.85
N MET A 64 2.87 -14.76 0.12
CA MET A 64 1.52 -14.61 -0.42
C MET A 64 1.57 -13.81 -1.72
N GLY A 65 0.72 -14.16 -2.67
CA GLY A 65 0.54 -13.40 -3.89
C GLY A 65 -0.80 -13.65 -4.57
N PHE A 66 -1.05 -12.87 -5.61
CA PHE A 66 -2.23 -12.97 -6.45
C PHE A 66 -2.02 -12.16 -7.73
N TYR A 67 -2.98 -12.26 -8.64
CA TYR A 67 -3.08 -11.40 -9.81
C TYR A 67 -4.14 -10.35 -9.55
N SER A 68 -3.79 -9.09 -9.79
CA SER A 68 -4.67 -7.93 -9.64
C SER A 68 -4.82 -7.19 -10.97
N ALA A 69 -6.05 -6.83 -11.33
CA ALA A 69 -6.33 -6.11 -12.56
C ALA A 69 -5.74 -4.69 -12.51
N VAL A 70 -5.24 -4.22 -13.65
CA VAL A 70 -4.70 -2.87 -13.83
C VAL A 70 -5.60 -2.12 -14.81
N TRP A 71 -6.09 -0.94 -14.41
CA TRP A 71 -6.89 -0.07 -15.28
C TRP A 71 -6.90 1.38 -14.76
N PRO A 72 -7.13 2.39 -15.63
CA PRO A 72 -7.41 3.75 -15.19
C PRO A 72 -8.78 3.78 -14.51
N LEU A 73 -8.79 3.89 -13.17
CA LEU A 73 -9.98 4.09 -12.34
C LEU A 73 -10.54 5.50 -12.53
N ILE A 74 -9.68 6.44 -12.87
CA ILE A 74 -10.02 7.84 -13.18
C ILE A 74 -9.57 8.16 -14.60
N SER A 75 -10.37 8.95 -15.32
CA SER A 75 -10.07 9.31 -16.71
C SER A 75 -8.99 10.38 -16.86
N GLN A 76 -8.67 11.10 -15.77
CA GLN A 76 -7.68 12.16 -15.71
C GLN A 76 -6.90 12.07 -14.40
N PRO A 77 -5.63 12.50 -14.35
CA PRO A 77 -4.86 12.52 -13.12
C PRO A 77 -5.40 13.59 -12.17
N LEU A 78 -6.17 13.17 -11.16
CA LEU A 78 -6.79 14.10 -10.20
C LEU A 78 -5.82 14.46 -9.06
N ALA A 79 -5.91 15.72 -8.62
CA ALA A 79 -5.36 16.14 -7.34
C ALA A 79 -6.23 15.62 -6.20
N ASP A 80 -5.64 15.52 -5.00
CA ASP A 80 -6.35 15.19 -3.76
C ASP A 80 -7.12 13.87 -3.83
N PHE A 81 -6.58 12.90 -4.56
CA PHE A 81 -7.18 11.59 -4.83
C PHE A 81 -6.23 10.46 -4.41
N GLN A 82 -6.73 9.57 -3.56
CA GLN A 82 -6.07 8.35 -3.12
C GLN A 82 -7.03 7.17 -3.00
N ILE A 83 -6.79 6.14 -3.81
CA ILE A 83 -7.41 4.82 -3.70
C ILE A 83 -6.33 3.77 -3.95
N GLY A 84 -6.11 2.90 -2.98
CA GLY A 84 -5.36 1.66 -3.19
C GLY A 84 -6.23 0.67 -3.96
N LEU A 85 -5.69 0.04 -5.00
CA LEU A 85 -6.36 -1.10 -5.63
C LEU A 85 -6.12 -2.36 -4.78
N ALA A 86 -6.46 -3.54 -5.28
CA ALA A 86 -6.30 -4.76 -4.50
C ALA A 86 -4.83 -4.95 -4.07
N GLY A 87 -4.62 -4.83 -2.75
CA GLY A 87 -3.34 -4.88 -2.05
C GLY A 87 -3.22 -6.07 -1.10
N SER A 88 -2.02 -6.26 -0.54
CA SER A 88 -1.76 -7.24 0.53
C SER A 88 -1.09 -6.54 1.70
N TRP A 89 -1.40 -7.01 2.91
CA TRP A 89 -0.71 -6.65 4.14
C TRP A 89 -0.06 -7.89 4.74
N ILE A 90 1.22 -7.74 5.09
CA ILE A 90 2.00 -8.78 5.78
C ILE A 90 2.51 -8.19 7.08
N THR A 91 2.13 -8.80 8.20
CA THR A 91 2.61 -8.42 9.53
C THR A 91 3.29 -9.61 10.20
N PRO A 92 4.21 -9.41 11.15
CA PRO A 92 4.85 -10.53 11.82
C PRO A 92 3.88 -11.18 12.82
N ASP A 93 3.77 -12.51 12.78
CA ASP A 93 2.94 -13.27 13.72
C ASP A 93 3.50 -13.21 15.14
N ASN A 94 2.87 -12.35 15.94
CA ASN A 94 3.13 -12.17 17.36
C ASN A 94 1.93 -12.62 18.21
N SER A 95 1.12 -13.57 17.70
CA SER A 95 -0.06 -14.06 18.41
C SER A 95 0.26 -14.73 19.76
N ASP A 96 1.52 -15.07 20.03
CA ASP A 96 2.03 -15.50 21.34
C ASP A 96 1.97 -14.40 22.41
N ASN A 97 2.03 -13.13 22.01
CA ASN A 97 2.04 -11.97 22.88
C ASN A 97 0.63 -11.41 23.06
N LYS A 98 0.19 -11.21 24.31
CA LYS A 98 -1.19 -10.81 24.61
C LYS A 98 -1.33 -9.43 25.26
N ASP A 99 -0.26 -8.89 25.81
CA ASP A 99 -0.31 -7.75 26.72
C ASP A 99 0.85 -6.77 26.58
N ARG A 100 1.99 -7.21 26.03
CA ARG A 100 3.19 -6.37 25.99
C ARG A 100 3.25 -5.56 24.69
N PRO A 101 3.41 -4.23 24.73
CA PRO A 101 3.49 -3.43 23.52
C PRO A 101 4.69 -3.82 22.64
N LEU A 102 4.43 -4.00 21.34
CA LEU A 102 5.44 -4.14 20.29
C LEU A 102 5.91 -2.79 19.76
N ALA A 103 5.07 -1.75 19.88
CA ALA A 103 5.44 -0.36 19.59
C ALA A 103 5.97 0.32 20.87
N PRO A 104 7.29 0.60 20.96
CA PRO A 104 7.88 1.31 22.10
C PRO A 104 7.32 2.74 22.22
N GLU A 105 7.30 3.26 23.44
CA GLU A 105 7.01 4.69 23.67
C GLU A 105 7.99 5.58 22.91
N GLY A 106 7.48 6.68 22.36
CA GLY A 106 8.24 7.60 21.50
C GLY A 106 8.15 7.31 20.00
N THR A 107 7.59 6.17 19.59
CA THR A 107 7.24 5.93 18.18
C THR A 107 6.01 6.75 17.75
N LEU A 108 5.90 7.06 16.45
CA LEU A 108 4.78 7.81 15.88
C LEU A 108 3.44 7.13 16.19
N ALA A 109 3.36 5.81 16.04
CA ALA A 109 2.16 5.05 16.36
C ALA A 109 1.62 5.35 17.77
N ARG A 110 2.49 5.57 18.76
CA ARG A 110 2.10 5.85 20.16
C ARG A 110 1.45 7.22 20.37
N THR A 111 1.46 8.08 19.35
CA THR A 111 0.71 9.35 19.35
C THR A 111 -0.74 9.21 18.88
N TRP A 112 -1.10 8.05 18.33
CA TRP A 112 -2.43 7.81 17.76
C TRP A 112 -3.43 7.35 18.82
N LYS A 113 -4.72 7.28 18.43
CA LYS A 113 -5.74 6.61 19.25
C LYS A 113 -5.25 5.22 19.65
N GLU A 114 -5.44 4.86 20.92
CA GLU A 114 -4.94 3.63 21.51
C GLU A 114 -5.25 2.39 20.65
N ARG A 115 -4.20 1.64 20.33
CA ARG A 115 -4.24 0.34 19.61
C ARG A 115 -3.70 -0.80 20.46
N GLY A 116 -3.76 -0.63 21.79
CA GLY A 116 -3.26 -1.57 22.78
C GLY A 116 -4.13 -2.83 22.95
N PRO A 117 -3.68 -3.76 23.80
CA PRO A 117 -2.49 -3.63 24.65
C PRO A 117 -1.16 -3.90 23.90
N THR A 118 -1.18 -4.67 22.81
CA THR A 118 0.05 -5.11 22.11
C THR A 118 0.55 -4.14 21.04
N TRP A 119 -0.29 -3.27 20.48
CA TRP A 119 0.06 -2.40 19.35
C TRP A 119 0.52 -3.16 18.08
N GLU A 120 0.19 -4.46 17.97
CA GLU A 120 0.69 -5.31 16.88
C GLU A 120 0.26 -4.86 15.48
N SER A 121 -0.94 -4.25 15.37
CA SER A 121 -1.51 -3.79 14.10
C SER A 121 -0.71 -2.67 13.41
N VAL A 122 0.23 -2.05 14.14
CA VAL A 122 1.05 -0.94 13.65
C VAL A 122 2.53 -1.17 13.90
N PHE A 123 2.95 -2.37 14.34
CA PHE A 123 4.34 -2.64 14.67
C PHE A 123 5.23 -2.66 13.41
N GLN A 124 4.92 -3.57 12.49
CA GLN A 124 5.60 -3.71 11.21
C GLN A 124 4.63 -4.18 10.12
N THR A 125 4.70 -3.59 8.94
CA THR A 125 3.90 -3.98 7.78
C THR A 125 4.74 -3.98 6.51
N VAL A 126 4.57 -5.00 5.66
CA VAL A 126 4.71 -4.83 4.20
C VAL A 126 3.31 -4.52 3.67
N GLU A 127 3.19 -3.44 2.94
CA GLU A 127 1.95 -2.91 2.39
C GLU A 127 2.15 -2.35 0.97
N GLY A 128 1.11 -1.80 0.37
CA GLY A 128 1.16 -1.29 -1.00
C GLY A 128 0.71 -2.31 -2.04
N GLY A 129 1.28 -2.20 -3.24
CA GLY A 129 0.74 -2.79 -4.46
C GLY A 129 0.26 -1.71 -5.44
N LEU A 130 -0.79 -2.03 -6.18
CA LEU A 130 -1.39 -1.12 -7.17
C LEU A 130 -2.18 -0.01 -6.47
N GLY A 131 -2.03 1.24 -6.89
CA GLY A 131 -2.85 2.32 -6.36
C GLY A 131 -2.64 3.67 -7.00
N TYR A 132 -3.51 4.59 -6.63
CA TYR A 132 -3.38 6.03 -6.82
C TYR A 132 -2.95 6.60 -5.48
N TRP A 133 -1.68 6.93 -5.33
CA TRP A 133 -1.18 7.34 -4.03
C TRP A 133 -1.13 8.85 -3.92
N ALA A 134 -1.63 9.41 -2.80
CA ALA A 134 -1.87 10.86 -2.66
C ALA A 134 -0.66 11.70 -3.10
N GLY A 135 0.53 11.30 -2.68
CA GLY A 135 1.75 12.04 -2.97
C GLY A 135 2.51 11.61 -4.21
N ASN A 136 1.93 10.83 -5.15
CA ASN A 136 2.63 10.59 -6.40
C ASN A 136 2.84 11.91 -7.17
N HIS A 137 4.09 12.17 -7.55
CA HIS A 137 4.49 13.39 -8.22
C HIS A 137 4.15 13.38 -9.71
N PHE A 138 4.21 12.23 -10.37
CA PHE A 138 4.02 12.10 -11.82
C PHE A 138 2.82 11.19 -12.10
N ARG A 139 1.61 11.78 -12.06
CA ARG A 139 0.35 11.09 -12.36
C ARG A 139 0.04 11.17 -13.85
N TYR A 140 -0.45 10.07 -14.44
CA TYR A 140 -0.62 9.96 -15.89
C TYR A 140 -1.85 9.14 -16.34
N GLY A 141 -2.75 8.76 -15.41
CA GLY A 141 -4.02 8.07 -15.72
C GLY A 141 -4.14 6.70 -15.05
N PRO A 142 -3.36 5.69 -15.43
CA PRO A 142 -3.33 4.38 -14.75
C PRO A 142 -2.76 4.46 -13.32
N PRO A 143 -2.99 3.43 -12.48
CA PRO A 143 -2.37 3.33 -11.17
C PRO A 143 -0.87 3.04 -11.32
N LYS A 144 -0.14 3.12 -10.21
CA LYS A 144 1.26 2.68 -10.13
C LYS A 144 1.42 1.56 -9.11
N PHE A 145 2.44 0.73 -9.29
CA PHE A 145 2.80 -0.31 -8.34
C PHE A 145 3.91 0.17 -7.39
N SER A 146 3.66 0.10 -6.08
CA SER A 146 4.61 0.51 -5.03
C SER A 146 4.92 -0.63 -4.06
N MET A 147 6.14 -0.64 -3.52
CA MET A 147 6.60 -1.61 -2.51
C MET A 147 6.64 -0.90 -1.16
N ASN A 148 5.49 -0.72 -0.56
CA ASN A 148 5.38 0.04 0.67
C ASN A 148 5.71 -0.83 1.89
N ALA A 149 6.35 -0.28 2.90
CA ALA A 149 6.48 -0.92 4.19
C ALA A 149 6.63 0.11 5.31
N THR A 150 6.23 -0.32 6.51
CA THR A 150 6.49 0.38 7.75
C THR A 150 7.28 -0.54 8.68
N PRO A 151 8.60 -0.37 8.81
CA PRO A 151 9.43 -1.28 9.60
C PRO A 151 9.53 -0.92 11.08
N GLN A 152 9.06 0.28 11.46
CA GLN A 152 9.29 0.83 12.79
C GLN A 152 8.11 1.67 13.27
N CYS A 153 6.94 1.05 13.47
CA CYS A 153 5.82 1.74 14.13
C CYS A 153 5.41 3.08 13.49
N TYR A 154 5.49 3.13 12.15
CA TYR A 154 5.26 4.33 11.33
C TYR A 154 6.20 5.53 11.64
N ASP A 155 7.32 5.35 12.35
CA ASP A 155 8.36 6.41 12.51
C ASP A 155 8.98 6.84 11.18
N TYR A 156 8.97 5.90 10.24
CA TYR A 156 9.26 6.13 8.84
C TYR A 156 8.67 5.00 8.02
N GLU A 157 8.48 5.31 6.76
CA GLU A 157 7.99 4.41 5.76
C GLU A 157 9.04 4.25 4.64
N ILE A 158 8.86 3.21 3.83
CA ILE A 158 9.72 2.94 2.66
C ILE A 158 8.81 2.57 1.50
N GLY A 159 8.82 3.32 0.40
CA GLY A 159 7.99 3.04 -0.78
C GLY A 159 8.76 2.48 -1.98
N SER A 160 10.06 2.76 -2.03
CA SER A 160 10.95 2.40 -3.14
C SER A 160 12.42 2.41 -2.65
N PRO A 161 13.39 1.90 -3.44
CA PRO A 161 14.80 1.93 -3.06
C PRO A 161 15.29 3.36 -2.80
N GLY A 162 15.41 3.74 -1.53
CA GLY A 162 15.97 5.02 -1.09
C GLY A 162 14.98 6.12 -0.73
N TRP A 163 13.67 5.91 -0.92
CA TRP A 163 12.66 6.93 -0.61
C TRP A 163 11.54 6.37 0.27
N SER A 164 10.95 7.27 1.05
CA SER A 164 9.77 7.00 1.87
C SER A 164 8.54 6.76 0.98
N PHE A 165 7.37 6.70 1.60
CA PHE A 165 6.12 6.92 0.89
C PHE A 165 6.13 8.29 0.20
N PHE A 166 5.04 8.57 -0.45
CA PHE A 166 4.86 9.64 -1.43
C PHE A 166 4.81 11.05 -0.79
N TYR A 167 5.09 11.20 0.51
CA TYR A 167 4.95 12.48 1.22
C TYR A 167 6.17 13.41 1.13
N SER A 168 7.32 12.89 0.66
CA SER A 168 8.57 13.65 0.56
C SER A 168 9.33 13.28 -0.70
N ASN A 169 9.99 14.27 -1.30
CA ASN A 169 10.99 14.06 -2.36
C ASN A 169 12.42 13.90 -1.82
N GLU A 170 12.61 14.07 -0.51
CA GLU A 170 13.89 13.83 0.13
C GLU A 170 14.12 12.32 0.27
N ALA A 171 15.34 11.89 -0.06
CA ALA A 171 15.74 10.51 0.17
C ALA A 171 15.71 10.21 1.67
N LEU A 172 15.45 8.94 2.01
CA LEU A 172 15.59 8.46 3.38
C LEU A 172 17.04 8.67 3.84
N PRO A 173 17.25 8.99 5.13
CA PRO A 173 18.61 9.06 5.68
C PRO A 173 19.28 7.69 5.58
N ASP A 174 20.62 7.68 5.52
CA ASP A 174 21.43 6.47 5.28
C ASP A 174 21.06 5.30 6.20
N ASN A 175 20.72 5.58 7.46
CA ASN A 175 20.33 4.57 8.45
C ASN A 175 18.87 4.08 8.35
N ARG A 176 18.12 4.44 7.29
CA ARG A 176 16.73 4.04 7.03
C ARG A 176 16.52 3.43 5.63
N LEU A 177 17.59 3.23 4.86
CA LEU A 177 17.54 2.69 3.50
C LEU A 177 17.30 1.16 3.51
N GLY A 178 16.04 0.70 3.51
CA GLY A 178 15.72 -0.71 3.78
C GLY A 178 15.55 -1.65 2.59
N ILE A 179 15.44 -1.14 1.35
CA ILE A 179 15.21 -1.96 0.16
C ILE A 179 16.49 -2.11 -0.66
N ALA A 180 16.86 -3.34 -0.97
CA ALA A 180 17.87 -3.66 -1.98
C ALA A 180 17.17 -4.00 -3.31
N GLN A 181 17.44 -3.24 -4.37
CA GLN A 181 16.94 -3.59 -5.69
C GLN A 181 17.69 -4.82 -6.21
N LEU A 182 16.94 -5.86 -6.54
CA LEU A 182 17.50 -7.13 -6.99
C LEU A 182 17.54 -7.23 -8.51
N SER A 183 16.54 -6.72 -9.22
CA SER A 183 16.52 -6.81 -10.68
C SER A 183 17.57 -5.92 -11.32
N ASN A 184 18.34 -6.50 -12.24
CA ASN A 184 19.22 -5.78 -13.18
C ASN A 184 18.55 -5.54 -14.55
N ARG A 185 17.25 -5.82 -14.68
CA ARG A 185 16.45 -5.68 -15.91
C ARG A 185 15.25 -4.74 -15.77
N LEU A 186 14.99 -4.25 -14.56
CA LEU A 186 13.90 -3.32 -14.25
C LEU A 186 14.46 -2.17 -13.41
N LEU A 187 14.04 -0.95 -13.71
CA LEU A 187 14.34 0.24 -12.91
C LEU A 187 13.13 0.54 -12.02
N ILE A 188 13.35 0.68 -10.71
CA ILE A 188 12.31 1.05 -9.75
C ILE A 188 12.47 2.54 -9.44
N PRO A 189 11.61 3.42 -9.99
CA PRO A 189 11.71 4.84 -9.71
C PRO A 189 11.17 5.18 -8.31
N PRO A 190 11.56 6.33 -7.73
CA PRO A 190 11.06 6.78 -6.44
C PRO A 190 9.53 6.93 -6.40
N ASP A 191 8.93 7.35 -7.52
CA ASP A 191 7.50 7.64 -7.67
C ASP A 191 6.66 6.42 -8.11
N ALA A 192 7.09 5.20 -7.75
CA ALA A 192 6.44 3.93 -8.08
C ALA A 192 6.44 3.53 -9.58
N LEU A 193 6.27 2.23 -9.86
CA LEU A 193 6.36 1.67 -11.21
C LEU A 193 5.11 2.02 -12.06
N PRO A 194 5.28 2.67 -13.23
CA PRO A 194 4.19 2.88 -14.17
C PRO A 194 4.01 1.67 -15.11
N PHE A 195 2.89 1.65 -15.83
CA PHE A 195 2.52 0.63 -16.81
C PHE A 195 2.58 1.19 -18.22
N HIS A 196 3.01 0.35 -19.15
CA HIS A 196 3.05 0.71 -20.56
C HIS A 196 1.64 0.70 -21.16
N GLY A 197 1.33 1.70 -22.01
CA GLY A 197 0.05 1.81 -22.70
C GLY A 197 -1.09 2.26 -21.79
N ASN A 198 -2.31 1.80 -22.10
CA ASN A 198 -3.52 2.09 -21.33
C ASN A 198 -4.16 0.76 -20.89
N PRO A 199 -3.71 0.18 -19.76
CA PRO A 199 -4.24 -1.10 -19.30
C PRO A 199 -5.75 -0.97 -19.03
N ASN A 200 -6.53 -1.99 -19.33
CA ASN A 200 -7.99 -2.02 -19.22
C ASN A 200 -8.43 -3.39 -18.69
N GLY A 201 -8.00 -3.73 -17.47
CA GLY A 201 -8.34 -4.98 -16.81
C GLY A 201 -7.36 -6.12 -17.07
N GLN A 202 -6.21 -5.88 -17.73
CA GLN A 202 -5.13 -6.88 -17.74
C GLN A 202 -4.55 -7.03 -16.34
N PHE A 203 -4.14 -8.25 -16.02
CA PHE A 203 -3.64 -8.60 -14.69
C PHE A 203 -2.13 -8.37 -14.54
N LEU A 204 -1.74 -7.80 -13.41
CA LEU A 204 -0.39 -7.89 -12.86
C LEU A 204 -0.40 -8.95 -11.76
N GLY A 205 0.40 -10.00 -11.91
CA GLY A 205 0.75 -10.88 -10.82
C GLY A 205 1.79 -10.22 -9.93
N TYR A 206 1.59 -10.24 -8.61
CA TYR A 206 2.67 -9.93 -7.68
C TYR A 206 2.61 -10.81 -6.44
N THR A 207 3.79 -11.10 -5.89
CA THR A 207 3.97 -12.03 -4.77
C THR A 207 5.08 -11.52 -3.87
N TRP A 208 4.88 -11.61 -2.57
CA TRP A 208 5.94 -11.48 -1.58
C TRP A 208 6.33 -12.86 -1.06
N MET A 209 7.63 -13.14 -1.03
CA MET A 209 8.20 -14.38 -0.50
C MET A 209 9.42 -14.06 0.37
N ALA A 210 9.45 -14.55 1.60
CA ALA A 210 10.62 -14.49 2.46
C ALA A 210 11.70 -15.43 1.90
N LEU A 211 12.84 -14.88 1.49
CA LEU A 211 13.98 -15.63 0.95
C LEU A 211 15.25 -15.39 1.80
N PRO A 212 16.06 -16.43 2.03
CA PRO A 212 17.24 -16.35 2.90
C PRO A 212 18.49 -15.96 2.09
N PHE A 213 18.66 -14.68 1.76
CA PHE A 213 19.85 -14.17 1.05
C PHE A 213 21.12 -14.21 1.91
N THR A 214 20.98 -14.15 3.23
CA THR A 214 22.07 -14.23 4.20
C THR A 214 21.70 -15.19 5.32
N ASP A 215 22.68 -15.69 6.06
CA ASP A 215 22.42 -16.44 7.30
C ASP A 215 21.92 -15.53 8.42
N PRO A 216 21.12 -16.05 9.36
CA PRO A 216 20.72 -15.30 10.54
C PRO A 216 21.95 -14.98 11.40
N SER A 217 21.89 -13.85 12.11
CA SER A 217 22.96 -13.36 12.98
C SER A 217 22.51 -13.34 14.43
N ALA A 218 23.36 -13.85 15.33
CA ALA A 218 23.21 -13.72 16.78
C ALA A 218 23.86 -12.43 17.34
N GLY A 219 24.28 -11.50 16.46
CA GLY A 219 24.85 -10.22 16.84
C GLY A 219 23.86 -9.30 17.56
N ASP A 220 24.22 -8.03 17.74
CA ASP A 220 23.36 -7.04 18.40
C ASP A 220 22.87 -5.95 17.42
N PRO A 221 21.59 -5.98 17.00
CA PRO A 221 20.54 -6.90 17.44
C PRO A 221 20.57 -8.24 16.69
N PRO A 222 20.04 -9.31 17.30
CA PRO A 222 19.88 -10.57 16.59
C PRO A 222 18.93 -10.36 15.41
N THR A 223 19.29 -10.91 14.26
CA THR A 223 18.58 -10.68 13.01
C THR A 223 18.34 -12.01 12.32
N GLY A 224 17.09 -12.27 11.93
CA GLY A 224 16.72 -13.45 11.16
C GLY A 224 17.18 -13.39 9.70
N ASP A 225 16.77 -14.36 8.91
CA ASP A 225 17.18 -14.50 7.52
C ASP A 225 16.08 -14.13 6.51
N GLN A 226 14.90 -13.71 6.97
CA GLN A 226 13.78 -13.45 6.08
C GLN A 226 13.94 -12.12 5.34
N SER A 227 14.37 -12.20 4.08
CA SER A 227 14.34 -11.08 3.15
C SER A 227 13.04 -11.15 2.34
N TRP A 228 12.04 -10.36 2.73
CA TRP A 228 10.77 -10.27 2.00
C TRP A 228 11.02 -9.74 0.59
N THR A 229 10.88 -10.64 -0.40
CA THR A 229 11.24 -10.41 -1.80
C THR A 229 9.99 -10.29 -2.65
N CYS A 230 9.88 -9.20 -3.40
CA CYS A 230 8.77 -8.96 -4.31
C CYS A 230 9.06 -9.57 -5.68
N PHE A 231 8.12 -10.36 -6.18
CA PHE A 231 8.07 -10.88 -7.55
C PHE A 231 6.94 -10.22 -8.31
N LEU A 232 7.19 -9.92 -9.58
CA LEU A 232 6.17 -9.48 -10.53
C LEU A 232 5.98 -10.52 -11.63
N SER A 233 4.77 -10.58 -12.17
CA SER A 233 4.42 -11.34 -13.37
C SER A 233 3.55 -10.48 -14.28
N ALA A 234 4.18 -9.93 -15.32
CA ALA A 234 3.56 -9.18 -16.40
C ALA A 234 3.98 -9.76 -17.76
N ALA A 235 3.33 -9.30 -18.84
CA ALA A 235 3.63 -9.76 -20.19
C ALA A 235 5.09 -9.48 -20.60
N ASN A 236 5.64 -8.33 -20.20
CA ASN A 236 6.97 -7.85 -20.57
C ASN A 236 8.05 -8.03 -19.49
N PHE A 237 7.70 -8.53 -18.30
CA PHE A 237 8.64 -8.79 -17.21
C PHE A 237 8.06 -9.82 -16.23
N LYS A 238 8.83 -10.83 -15.88
CA LYS A 238 8.51 -11.80 -14.82
C LYS A 238 9.76 -12.05 -13.96
N GLY A 239 9.62 -12.08 -12.65
CA GLY A 239 10.71 -12.39 -11.71
C GLY A 239 10.81 -11.42 -10.54
N PRO A 240 11.86 -11.55 -9.71
CA PRO A 240 12.01 -10.74 -8.52
C PRO A 240 12.54 -9.34 -8.85
N ILE A 241 12.03 -8.33 -8.14
CA ILE A 241 12.39 -6.93 -8.37
C ILE A 241 13.29 -6.34 -7.28
N ALA A 242 13.01 -6.65 -6.02
CA ALA A 242 13.72 -6.13 -4.85
C ALA A 242 13.32 -6.91 -3.59
N TYR A 243 14.08 -6.72 -2.51
CA TYR A 243 13.72 -7.24 -1.19
C TYR A 243 14.03 -6.24 -0.06
N TYR A 244 13.33 -6.41 1.06
CA TYR A 244 13.67 -5.73 2.32
C TYR A 244 14.82 -6.45 3.03
N ILE A 245 15.88 -5.72 3.35
CA ILE A 245 17.02 -6.25 4.08
C ILE A 245 16.58 -6.61 5.51
N PRO A 246 16.87 -7.82 6.04
CA PRO A 246 16.38 -8.27 7.34
C PRO A 246 16.65 -7.29 8.50
N GLU A 247 17.83 -6.67 8.52
CA GLU A 247 18.24 -5.68 9.51
C GLU A 247 17.33 -4.43 9.54
N THR A 248 16.55 -4.17 8.49
CA THR A 248 15.50 -3.12 8.47
C THR A 248 14.46 -3.36 9.54
N TRP A 249 14.09 -4.62 9.77
CA TRP A 249 13.05 -5.03 10.72
C TRP A 249 13.61 -5.22 12.13
N SER A 250 14.79 -5.83 12.27
CA SER A 250 15.33 -6.21 13.59
C SER A 250 15.85 -5.01 14.39
N LYS A 251 16.33 -3.95 13.72
CA LYS A 251 17.02 -2.82 14.37
C LYS A 251 16.18 -2.04 15.38
N ILE A 252 14.85 -2.12 15.29
CA ILE A 252 13.95 -1.44 16.24
C ILE A 252 14.22 -1.84 17.69
N GLY A 253 14.51 -3.12 17.96
CA GLY A 253 14.77 -3.59 19.32
C GLY A 253 16.00 -2.91 19.94
N LYS A 254 17.05 -2.71 19.14
CA LYS A 254 18.27 -2.03 19.59
C LYS A 254 18.06 -0.52 19.70
N LEU A 255 17.38 0.09 18.73
CA LEU A 255 17.16 1.53 18.69
C LEU A 255 16.41 2.06 19.93
N PHE A 256 15.48 1.26 20.46
CA PHE A 256 14.68 1.61 21.63
C PHE A 256 15.16 0.95 22.93
N ASP A 257 16.33 0.30 22.94
CA ASP A 257 16.84 -0.47 24.08
C ASP A 257 15.77 -1.42 24.66
N TYR A 258 15.12 -2.17 23.77
CA TYR A 258 13.97 -3.00 24.10
C TYR A 258 14.15 -4.44 23.58
N PRO A 259 14.93 -5.27 24.30
CA PRO A 259 15.26 -6.64 23.89
C PRO A 259 14.05 -7.55 23.66
N PHE A 260 12.87 -7.20 24.14
CA PHE A 260 11.64 -7.95 23.88
C PHE A 260 11.27 -8.01 22.40
N LEU A 261 11.69 -7.04 21.60
CA LEU A 261 11.42 -7.01 20.17
C LEU A 261 12.34 -7.92 19.36
N TYR A 262 13.42 -8.44 19.97
CA TYR A 262 14.34 -9.36 19.31
C TYR A 262 13.62 -10.64 18.86
N GLY A 263 13.71 -10.95 17.57
CA GLY A 263 13.01 -12.08 16.95
C GLY A 263 11.49 -11.93 16.85
N ARG A 264 10.94 -10.71 17.03
CA ARG A 264 9.50 -10.42 16.84
C ARG A 264 9.17 -9.78 15.51
N GLY A 265 10.19 -9.32 14.77
CA GLY A 265 10.03 -8.66 13.49
C GLY A 265 9.82 -9.61 12.31
N LEU A 266 9.53 -9.01 11.16
CA LEU A 266 9.38 -9.69 9.88
C LEU A 266 10.68 -10.33 9.37
N ASP A 267 11.83 -10.03 9.97
CA ASP A 267 13.09 -10.73 9.71
C ASP A 267 13.09 -12.18 10.23
N ALA A 268 12.26 -12.49 11.23
CA ALA A 268 12.31 -13.75 11.96
C ALA A 268 10.96 -14.46 12.10
N ARG A 269 9.85 -13.71 12.24
CA ARG A 269 8.52 -14.30 12.47
C ARG A 269 7.85 -14.78 11.17
N PRO A 270 7.03 -15.84 11.25
CA PRO A 270 6.02 -16.14 10.22
C PRO A 270 5.23 -14.89 9.84
N GLY A 271 4.91 -14.72 8.56
CA GLY A 271 4.02 -13.64 8.13
C GLY A 271 2.55 -13.99 8.40
N ASN A 272 1.84 -13.14 9.13
CA ASN A 272 0.39 -13.10 9.12
C ASN A 272 -0.06 -12.28 7.91
N MET A 273 -0.63 -12.97 6.93
CA MET A 273 -0.91 -12.40 5.62
C MET A 273 -2.41 -12.34 5.34
N GLY A 274 -2.82 -11.22 4.79
CA GLY A 274 -4.17 -11.02 4.27
C GLY A 274 -4.13 -10.00 3.14
N GLY A 275 -5.11 -10.03 2.28
CA GLY A 275 -5.21 -9.09 1.19
C GLY A 275 -6.60 -9.09 0.59
N GLY A 276 -6.76 -8.26 -0.43
CA GLY A 276 -7.92 -8.37 -1.31
C GLY A 276 -8.95 -7.26 -1.22
N ALA A 277 -8.57 -6.09 -0.74
CA ALA A 277 -9.44 -4.93 -0.77
C ALA A 277 -8.80 -3.78 -1.55
N MET A 278 -9.62 -3.08 -2.33
CA MET A 278 -9.37 -1.71 -2.71
C MET A 278 -9.73 -0.83 -1.52
N GLU A 279 -8.74 -0.12 -1.00
CA GLU A 279 -8.90 0.82 0.11
C GLU A 279 -9.19 2.22 -0.42
N ILE A 280 -10.36 2.75 -0.09
CA ILE A 280 -10.77 4.10 -0.48
C ILE A 280 -10.44 5.04 0.67
N ASN A 281 -9.34 5.79 0.52
CA ASN A 281 -8.87 6.71 1.55
C ASN A 281 -9.35 8.15 1.31
N THR A 282 -9.06 8.71 0.13
CA THR A 282 -9.33 10.13 -0.16
C THR A 282 -9.93 10.29 -1.55
N VAL A 283 -11.15 10.79 -1.62
CA VAL A 283 -11.85 11.08 -2.88
C VAL A 283 -12.47 12.46 -2.74
N PRO A 284 -12.13 13.45 -3.61
CA PRO A 284 -12.69 14.79 -3.47
C PRO A 284 -14.20 14.76 -3.74
N ARG A 285 -14.93 15.70 -3.15
CA ARG A 285 -16.35 15.93 -3.49
C ARG A 285 -16.68 17.41 -3.61
N PHE A 286 -17.77 17.65 -4.33
CA PHE A 286 -18.49 18.92 -4.29
C PHE A 286 -19.86 18.74 -3.67
N ASP A 287 -20.28 19.69 -2.83
CA ASP A 287 -21.63 19.79 -2.29
C ASP A 287 -22.28 21.09 -2.76
N ALA A 288 -23.56 21.02 -3.13
CA ALA A 288 -24.39 22.18 -3.45
C ALA A 288 -25.86 21.94 -3.04
N GLN A 289 -26.60 23.02 -2.80
CA GLN A 289 -28.04 22.94 -2.51
C GLN A 289 -28.87 23.36 -3.72
N ASP A 290 -30.02 22.70 -3.90
CA ASP A 290 -31.05 23.15 -4.84
C ASP A 290 -31.89 24.31 -4.26
N ALA A 291 -32.86 24.79 -5.03
CA ALA A 291 -33.75 25.88 -4.60
C ALA A 291 -34.61 25.56 -3.37
N ASN A 292 -34.81 24.28 -3.07
CA ASN A 292 -35.58 23.79 -1.92
C ASN A 292 -34.69 23.51 -0.69
N GLY A 293 -33.38 23.77 -0.78
CA GLY A 293 -32.41 23.52 0.28
C GLY A 293 -31.96 22.06 0.38
N VAL A 294 -32.28 21.21 -0.60
CA VAL A 294 -31.81 19.82 -0.62
C VAL A 294 -30.36 19.78 -1.06
N VAL A 295 -29.51 19.12 -0.27
CA VAL A 295 -28.08 18.96 -0.59
C VAL A 295 -27.89 17.83 -1.60
N TYR A 296 -27.20 18.14 -2.68
CA TYR A 296 -26.63 17.18 -3.62
C TYR A 296 -25.11 17.19 -3.52
N SER A 297 -24.49 16.06 -3.81
CA SER A 297 -23.05 15.94 -3.89
C SER A 297 -22.60 15.25 -5.18
N LYS A 298 -21.37 15.56 -5.60
CA LYS A 298 -20.68 14.98 -6.76
C LYS A 298 -19.31 14.48 -6.34
N ILE A 299 -18.94 13.29 -6.78
CA ILE A 299 -17.57 12.76 -6.70
C ILE A 299 -16.95 12.66 -8.12
N PRO A 300 -15.64 12.41 -8.27
CA PRO A 300 -15.07 12.11 -9.57
C PRO A 300 -15.69 10.89 -10.22
N ARG A 301 -15.64 10.84 -11.55
CA ARG A 301 -16.02 9.63 -12.28
C ARG A 301 -15.02 8.52 -11.95
N LEU A 302 -15.51 7.43 -11.36
CA LEU A 302 -14.75 6.20 -11.14
C LEU A 302 -15.22 5.14 -12.13
N GLN A 303 -14.30 4.58 -12.89
CA GLN A 303 -14.60 3.62 -13.97
C GLN A 303 -13.94 2.27 -13.72
N PHE A 304 -14.56 1.19 -14.22
CA PHE A 304 -14.12 -0.19 -14.04
C PHE A 304 -14.11 -0.94 -15.38
N PRO A 305 -13.18 -1.90 -15.57
CA PRO A 305 -13.03 -2.63 -16.82
C PRO A 305 -14.13 -3.69 -16.91
N THR A 306 -15.24 -3.35 -17.55
CA THR A 306 -16.40 -4.25 -17.70
C THR A 306 -16.43 -4.92 -19.07
N ASP A 307 -16.82 -6.19 -19.10
CA ASP A 307 -17.16 -6.89 -20.33
C ASP A 307 -18.63 -6.65 -20.74
N GLU A 308 -19.03 -7.23 -21.88
CA GLU A 308 -20.39 -7.11 -22.43
C GLU A 308 -21.48 -7.66 -21.48
N GLN A 309 -21.12 -8.57 -20.57
CA GLN A 309 -22.01 -9.14 -19.56
C GLN A 309 -22.03 -8.31 -18.26
N GLY A 310 -21.33 -7.17 -18.23
CA GLY A 310 -21.22 -6.31 -17.05
C GLY A 310 -20.35 -6.91 -15.96
N ARG A 311 -19.41 -7.80 -16.27
CA ARG A 311 -18.47 -8.36 -15.28
C ARG A 311 -17.19 -7.56 -15.31
N ALA A 312 -16.67 -7.20 -14.15
CA ALA A 312 -15.32 -6.66 -13.99
C ALA A 312 -14.51 -7.61 -13.13
N PHE A 313 -13.55 -8.33 -13.72
CA PHE A 313 -12.65 -9.22 -12.99
C PHE A 313 -11.50 -8.41 -12.40
N LEU A 314 -11.28 -8.54 -11.09
CA LEU A 314 -10.35 -7.68 -10.37
C LEU A 314 -9.22 -8.44 -9.67
N VAL A 315 -9.48 -9.63 -9.13
CA VAL A 315 -8.47 -10.43 -8.42
C VAL A 315 -8.66 -11.92 -8.69
N GLN A 316 -7.56 -12.64 -8.89
CA GLN A 316 -7.55 -14.09 -9.04
C GLN A 316 -6.29 -14.73 -8.43
N ASP A 317 -6.32 -16.05 -8.26
CA ASP A 317 -5.20 -16.88 -7.84
C ASP A 317 -4.56 -16.45 -6.51
N VAL A 318 -5.39 -16.15 -5.51
CA VAL A 318 -4.90 -15.80 -4.16
C VAL A 318 -4.26 -17.01 -3.51
N THR A 319 -2.94 -16.97 -3.42
CA THR A 319 -2.10 -18.12 -3.06
C THR A 319 -1.21 -17.78 -1.88
N TYR A 320 -1.19 -18.67 -0.89
CA TYR A 320 -0.28 -18.64 0.25
C TYR A 320 0.85 -19.67 0.03
N TYR A 321 2.06 -19.33 0.44
CA TYR A 321 3.25 -20.12 0.19
C TYR A 321 3.92 -20.56 1.49
N SER A 322 4.27 -21.85 1.55
CA SER A 322 5.17 -22.41 2.54
C SER A 322 6.63 -22.28 2.12
N LYS A 323 7.56 -22.58 3.02
CA LYS A 323 9.00 -22.58 2.69
C LYS A 323 9.35 -23.55 1.54
N ALA A 324 8.61 -24.65 1.43
CA ALA A 324 8.79 -25.63 0.36
C ALA A 324 8.51 -25.06 -1.03
N ALA A 325 7.77 -23.94 -1.15
CA ALA A 325 7.49 -23.32 -2.44
C ALA A 325 8.76 -22.76 -3.10
N LEU A 326 9.66 -22.16 -2.32
CA LEU A 326 10.88 -21.55 -2.89
C LEU A 326 12.03 -21.39 -1.88
N TYR A 327 11.74 -21.06 -0.63
CA TYR A 327 12.76 -20.79 0.40
C TYR A 327 13.75 -21.94 0.53
N ASP A 328 13.29 -23.20 0.62
CA ASP A 328 14.15 -24.35 0.89
C ASP A 328 15.12 -24.62 -0.29
N ALA A 329 14.61 -24.61 -1.51
CA ALA A 329 15.42 -24.77 -2.72
C ALA A 329 16.40 -23.60 -2.92
N PHE A 330 15.96 -22.38 -2.61
CA PHE A 330 16.81 -21.18 -2.65
C PHE A 330 17.96 -21.28 -1.66
N LYS A 331 17.68 -21.69 -0.41
CA LYS A 331 18.70 -21.90 0.62
C LYS A 331 19.69 -22.99 0.21
N ALA A 332 19.18 -24.14 -0.24
CA ALA A 332 20.04 -25.22 -0.71
C ALA A 332 21.00 -24.76 -1.82
N TRP A 333 20.52 -23.95 -2.77
CA TRP A 333 21.37 -23.39 -3.82
C TRP A 333 22.42 -22.41 -3.29
N ARG A 334 22.03 -21.50 -2.38
CA ARG A 334 22.95 -20.56 -1.72
C ARG A 334 24.08 -21.30 -1.02
N ASP A 335 23.75 -22.42 -0.38
CA ASP A 335 24.67 -23.25 0.40
C ASP A 335 25.50 -24.22 -0.48
N GLY A 336 25.45 -24.06 -1.81
CA GLY A 336 26.28 -24.81 -2.77
C GLY A 336 25.61 -26.03 -3.40
N GLY A 337 24.33 -26.25 -3.13
CA GLY A 337 23.50 -27.29 -3.74
C GLY A 337 23.06 -26.96 -5.18
N PRO A 338 22.10 -27.74 -5.73
CA PRO A 338 21.62 -27.57 -7.10
C PRO A 338 21.05 -26.18 -7.38
N ALA A 339 21.09 -25.76 -8.65
CA ALA A 339 20.55 -24.48 -9.06
C ALA A 339 19.03 -24.39 -8.82
N CYS A 340 18.60 -23.36 -8.08
CA CYS A 340 17.19 -23.05 -7.91
C CYS A 340 16.69 -22.29 -9.15
N SER A 341 15.57 -22.74 -9.72
CA SER A 341 14.99 -22.11 -10.92
C SER A 341 14.28 -20.78 -10.63
N GLY A 342 13.99 -20.50 -9.36
CA GLY A 342 13.15 -19.38 -8.91
C GLY A 342 11.66 -19.64 -9.02
N ARG A 343 11.23 -20.68 -9.75
CA ARG A 343 9.81 -21.02 -9.87
C ARG A 343 9.28 -21.57 -8.55
N PHE A 344 8.12 -21.06 -8.14
CA PHE A 344 7.43 -21.49 -6.95
C PHE A 344 6.87 -22.91 -7.19
N ASP A 345 7.25 -23.85 -6.33
CA ASP A 345 6.75 -25.23 -6.38
C ASP A 345 5.30 -25.26 -5.89
N ALA A 346 4.41 -25.80 -6.72
CA ALA A 346 3.00 -25.98 -6.40
C ALA A 346 2.77 -26.83 -5.14
N LYS A 347 3.72 -27.70 -4.76
CA LYS A 347 3.66 -28.46 -3.50
C LYS A 347 3.69 -27.58 -2.26
N GLY A 348 4.34 -26.42 -2.35
CA GLY A 348 4.37 -25.42 -1.29
C GLY A 348 3.32 -24.33 -1.45
N ALA A 349 2.43 -24.45 -2.43
CA ALA A 349 1.40 -23.46 -2.73
C ALA A 349 0.03 -23.93 -2.23
N TRP A 350 -0.68 -23.05 -1.54
CA TRP A 350 -2.06 -23.28 -1.13
C TRP A 350 -2.94 -22.19 -1.71
N LYS A 351 -3.79 -22.56 -2.68
CA LYS A 351 -4.76 -21.66 -3.29
C LYS A 351 -5.96 -21.50 -2.38
N SER A 352 -6.34 -20.25 -2.15
CA SER A 352 -7.51 -19.90 -1.36
C SER A 352 -8.79 -20.16 -2.14
N THR A 353 -9.91 -20.28 -1.43
CA THR A 353 -11.24 -20.08 -1.97
C THR A 353 -11.70 -18.68 -1.62
N LEU A 354 -12.21 -17.93 -2.59
CA LEU A 354 -12.70 -16.58 -2.39
C LEU A 354 -14.18 -16.58 -2.00
N THR A 355 -14.51 -15.62 -1.15
CA THR A 355 -15.88 -15.27 -0.77
C THR A 355 -16.01 -13.76 -0.77
N THR A 356 -17.24 -13.25 -0.86
CA THR A 356 -17.43 -11.81 -0.86
C THR A 356 -18.77 -11.44 -0.23
N ARG A 357 -18.93 -10.14 0.03
CA ARG A 357 -20.11 -9.55 0.63
C ARG A 357 -20.34 -8.18 0.04
N SER A 358 -21.58 -7.71 0.08
CA SER A 358 -21.91 -6.37 -0.39
C SER A 358 -21.13 -5.31 0.39
N THR A 359 -20.55 -4.39 -0.35
CA THR A 359 -19.71 -3.31 0.16
C THR A 359 -20.53 -2.25 0.87
N ARG A 360 -19.91 -1.56 1.83
CA ARG A 360 -20.51 -0.40 2.51
C ARG A 360 -19.61 0.80 2.29
N TYR A 361 -20.23 1.93 1.99
CA TYR A 361 -19.54 3.18 1.74
C TYR A 361 -20.12 4.27 2.63
N ASP A 362 -19.31 5.27 2.90
CA ASP A 362 -19.74 6.51 3.51
C ASP A 362 -19.15 7.74 2.80
N GLN A 363 -19.79 8.89 3.01
CA GLN A 363 -19.38 10.20 2.54
C GLN A 363 -19.59 11.18 3.69
N ALA A 364 -18.51 11.78 4.18
CA ALA A 364 -18.53 12.57 5.43
C ALA A 364 -19.08 11.81 6.64
N GLY A 365 -18.84 10.50 6.76
CA GLY A 365 -19.42 9.68 7.82
C GLY A 365 -20.91 9.37 7.64
N LYS A 366 -21.56 9.85 6.57
CA LYS A 366 -22.94 9.50 6.23
C LYS A 366 -22.96 8.28 5.33
N LYS A 367 -23.80 7.30 5.67
CA LYS A 367 -23.98 6.09 4.87
C LYS A 367 -24.40 6.43 3.43
N LEU A 368 -23.76 5.75 2.48
CA LEU A 368 -24.18 5.74 1.08
C LEU A 368 -25.13 4.57 0.83
N SER A 369 -26.21 4.83 0.07
CA SER A 369 -27.18 3.82 -0.35
C SER A 369 -27.55 3.97 -1.82
N GLY A 370 -28.11 2.91 -2.41
CA GLY A 370 -28.44 2.85 -3.84
C GLY A 370 -27.28 2.43 -4.74
N VAL A 371 -26.05 2.32 -4.23
CA VAL A 371 -24.89 1.82 -4.98
C VAL A 371 -25.06 0.32 -5.30
N GLU A 372 -25.63 -0.44 -4.37
CA GLU A 372 -25.98 -1.86 -4.53
C GLU A 372 -26.98 -2.13 -5.68
N ARG A 373 -27.66 -1.09 -6.16
CA ARG A 373 -28.56 -1.16 -7.33
C ARG A 373 -27.82 -0.99 -8.66
N VAL A 374 -26.53 -0.70 -8.64
CA VAL A 374 -25.68 -0.45 -9.81
C VAL A 374 -24.71 -1.60 -10.01
N PHE A 375 -24.09 -2.09 -8.94
CA PHE A 375 -23.28 -3.29 -8.96
C PHE A 375 -23.22 -3.93 -7.57
N ASP A 376 -22.79 -5.18 -7.51
CA ASP A 376 -22.35 -5.81 -6.26
C ASP A 376 -21.08 -6.65 -6.49
N THR A 377 -20.41 -7.02 -5.40
CA THR A 377 -19.25 -7.92 -5.46
C THR A 377 -19.69 -9.33 -5.82
N LYS A 378 -18.85 -10.05 -6.56
CA LYS A 378 -19.11 -11.44 -6.95
C LYS A 378 -17.81 -12.23 -7.06
N VAL A 379 -17.87 -13.50 -6.67
CA VAL A 379 -16.87 -14.51 -7.04
C VAL A 379 -17.44 -15.26 -8.25
N PHE A 380 -16.74 -15.18 -9.36
CA PHE A 380 -17.10 -15.80 -10.63
C PHE A 380 -16.51 -17.22 -10.74
N GLU A 381 -16.88 -17.92 -11.80
CA GLU A 381 -16.29 -19.22 -12.13
C GLU A 381 -14.76 -19.13 -12.20
N GLY A 382 -14.06 -20.16 -11.72
CA GLY A 382 -12.61 -20.17 -11.62
C GLY A 382 -12.05 -19.42 -10.40
N ASP A 383 -12.88 -19.10 -9.41
CA ASP A 383 -12.49 -18.40 -8.18
C ASP A 383 -11.90 -17.00 -8.43
N VAL A 384 -12.46 -16.31 -9.43
CA VAL A 384 -12.07 -14.95 -9.80
C VAL A 384 -13.00 -13.97 -9.10
N TRP A 385 -12.46 -13.10 -8.26
CA TRP A 385 -13.24 -12.06 -7.60
C TRP A 385 -13.33 -10.79 -8.45
N GLY A 386 -14.49 -10.13 -8.39
CA GLY A 386 -14.73 -8.89 -9.08
C GLY A 386 -16.09 -8.27 -8.76
N LEU A 387 -16.60 -7.49 -9.71
CA LEU A 387 -17.89 -6.78 -9.61
C LEU A 387 -18.84 -7.24 -10.71
N GLN A 388 -20.10 -7.50 -10.35
CA GLN A 388 -21.19 -7.69 -11.29
C GLN A 388 -21.99 -6.39 -11.38
N TRP A 389 -21.99 -5.79 -12.56
CA TRP A 389 -22.73 -4.58 -12.88
C TRP A 389 -24.11 -4.93 -13.44
N PHE A 390 -25.11 -4.14 -13.05
CA PHE A 390 -26.51 -4.31 -13.42
C PHE A 390 -26.96 -3.23 -14.40
N ASP A 391 -28.06 -3.49 -15.10
CA ASP A 391 -28.75 -2.42 -15.84
C ASP A 391 -29.45 -1.52 -14.83
N SER A 392 -29.01 -0.27 -14.75
CA SER A 392 -29.47 0.69 -13.74
C SER A 392 -29.71 2.05 -14.37
N GLN A 393 -30.76 2.72 -13.93
CA GLN A 393 -31.04 4.11 -14.33
C GLN A 393 -30.11 5.11 -13.61
N ILE A 394 -29.43 4.69 -12.52
CA ILE A 394 -28.55 5.55 -11.73
C ILE A 394 -27.22 5.80 -12.46
N SER A 395 -26.61 4.74 -13.00
CA SER A 395 -25.32 4.82 -13.66
C SER A 395 -25.15 3.69 -14.68
N PRO A 396 -24.49 3.92 -15.82
CA PRO A 396 -24.12 2.87 -16.76
C PRO A 396 -23.21 1.82 -16.14
N LYS A 397 -23.21 0.60 -16.73
CA LYS A 397 -22.26 -0.47 -16.39
C LYS A 397 -20.82 0.05 -16.48
N GLY A 398 -20.02 -0.31 -15.48
CA GLY A 398 -18.62 0.10 -15.36
C GLY A 398 -18.39 1.50 -14.79
N LEU A 399 -19.44 2.28 -14.48
CA LEU A 399 -19.30 3.62 -13.90
C LEU A 399 -19.91 3.68 -12.50
N PHE A 400 -19.09 3.92 -11.50
CA PHE A 400 -19.57 4.11 -10.13
C PHE A 400 -20.50 5.35 -10.06
N PRO A 401 -21.59 5.32 -9.27
CA PRO A 401 -22.49 6.45 -9.14
C PRO A 401 -21.77 7.75 -8.77
N GLN A 402 -21.94 8.78 -9.59
CA GLN A 402 -21.22 10.04 -9.43
C GLN A 402 -21.93 11.03 -8.53
N TYR A 403 -23.26 10.95 -8.44
CA TYR A 403 -24.11 11.93 -7.80
C TYR A 403 -24.94 11.33 -6.67
N PHE A 404 -25.08 12.09 -5.58
CA PHE A 404 -25.84 11.66 -4.42
C PHE A 404 -26.74 12.77 -3.92
N LYS A 405 -27.96 12.40 -3.51
CA LYS A 405 -28.94 13.28 -2.88
C LYS A 405 -28.98 12.99 -1.39
N GLN A 406 -28.96 14.01 -0.55
CA GLN A 406 -29.15 13.83 0.88
C GLN A 406 -30.63 13.55 1.20
N ILE A 407 -30.91 12.42 1.85
CA ILE A 407 -32.23 12.06 2.37
C ILE A 407 -32.07 11.65 3.83
N GLY A 408 -32.58 12.49 4.74
CA GLY A 408 -32.30 12.33 6.17
C GLY A 408 -30.80 12.38 6.45
N ASP A 409 -30.28 11.30 7.02
CA ASP A 409 -28.85 11.15 7.34
C ASP A 409 -28.08 10.24 6.36
N GLU A 410 -28.70 9.89 5.23
CA GLU A 410 -28.06 9.11 4.17
C GLU A 410 -27.76 9.97 2.93
N ARG A 411 -26.79 9.51 2.13
CA ARG A 411 -26.51 9.99 0.78
C ARG A 411 -26.96 8.91 -0.21
N VAL A 412 -28.06 9.15 -0.90
CA VAL A 412 -28.67 8.18 -1.83
C VAL A 412 -28.14 8.46 -3.24
N ALA A 413 -27.61 7.43 -3.91
CA ALA A 413 -27.17 7.52 -5.29
C ALA A 413 -28.32 7.89 -6.24
N VAL A 414 -28.10 8.86 -7.12
CA VAL A 414 -29.09 9.36 -8.10
C VAL A 414 -28.49 9.47 -9.50
N ALA A 415 -29.34 9.46 -10.53
CA ALA A 415 -28.90 9.67 -11.89
C ALA A 415 -28.48 11.13 -12.11
N ALA A 416 -27.60 11.38 -13.08
CA ALA A 416 -27.24 12.75 -13.45
C ALA A 416 -28.46 13.60 -13.86
N ALA A 417 -29.46 12.99 -14.50
CA ALA A 417 -30.70 13.64 -14.89
C ALA A 417 -31.56 14.12 -13.71
N ASP A 418 -31.36 13.54 -12.52
CA ASP A 418 -32.10 13.89 -11.30
C ASP A 418 -31.40 15.00 -10.48
N VAL A 419 -30.24 15.49 -10.93
CA VAL A 419 -29.49 16.55 -10.27
C VAL A 419 -29.98 17.91 -10.82
N PRO A 420 -30.55 18.79 -9.98
CA PRO A 420 -31.06 20.08 -10.46
C PRO A 420 -29.94 20.94 -11.06
N ALA A 421 -30.18 21.52 -12.23
CA ALA A 421 -29.18 22.29 -12.97
C ALA A 421 -28.66 23.50 -12.18
N GLU A 422 -29.51 24.11 -11.35
CA GLU A 422 -29.16 25.23 -10.47
C GLU A 422 -28.12 24.87 -9.41
N THR A 423 -27.89 23.58 -9.11
CA THR A 423 -26.80 23.16 -8.21
C THR A 423 -25.42 23.45 -8.79
N GLY A 424 -25.29 23.58 -10.11
CA GLY A 424 -24.02 23.73 -10.82
C GLY A 424 -23.13 22.48 -10.83
N LEU A 425 -23.53 21.39 -10.17
CA LEU A 425 -22.69 20.20 -10.01
C LEU A 425 -22.42 19.50 -11.35
N LEU A 426 -23.36 19.52 -12.28
CA LEU A 426 -23.23 18.79 -13.57
C LEU A 426 -21.99 19.23 -14.35
N THR A 427 -21.69 20.53 -14.38
CA THR A 427 -20.57 21.12 -15.11
C THR A 427 -19.30 21.30 -14.27
N GLN A 428 -19.37 21.14 -12.95
CA GLN A 428 -18.23 21.36 -12.08
C GLN A 428 -17.13 20.31 -12.29
N GLU A 429 -15.89 20.75 -12.49
CA GLU A 429 -14.73 19.86 -12.69
C GLU A 429 -13.86 19.75 -11.43
N PHE A 430 -13.21 18.59 -11.29
CA PHE A 430 -12.23 18.35 -10.23
C PHE A 430 -10.85 18.82 -10.67
N LYS A 431 -10.07 19.28 -9.70
CA LYS A 431 -8.71 19.75 -9.93
C LYS A 431 -7.84 18.60 -10.46
N GLN A 432 -7.13 18.85 -11.56
CA GLN A 432 -6.09 17.94 -12.04
C GLN A 432 -4.80 18.09 -11.23
N ALA A 433 -4.08 16.99 -11.06
CA ALA A 433 -2.75 17.00 -10.49
C ALA A 433 -1.75 17.58 -11.48
N ALA A 434 -0.92 18.50 -11.00
CA ALA A 434 0.26 18.95 -11.73
C ALA A 434 1.46 18.06 -11.37
N PRO A 435 2.45 17.91 -12.26
CA PRO A 435 3.71 17.25 -11.93
C PRO A 435 4.36 17.87 -10.68
N GLY A 436 4.75 17.01 -9.75
CA GLY A 436 5.45 17.38 -8.51
C GLY A 436 6.93 17.70 -8.74
N LYS A 437 7.64 17.97 -7.63
CA LYS A 437 9.10 18.20 -7.66
C LYS A 437 9.84 16.91 -8.05
N PRO A 438 10.97 16.97 -8.76
CA PRO A 438 11.77 15.77 -9.00
C PRO A 438 12.35 15.22 -7.69
N TYR A 439 12.61 13.91 -7.70
CA TYR A 439 13.39 13.24 -6.67
C TYR A 439 14.87 13.35 -7.03
N THR A 440 15.72 13.61 -6.04
CA THR A 440 17.17 13.75 -6.22
C THR A 440 17.88 12.87 -5.22
N SER A 441 18.72 11.95 -5.70
CA SER A 441 19.60 11.15 -4.85
C SER A 441 20.69 12.04 -4.23
N PRO A 442 21.05 11.83 -2.95
CA PRO A 442 22.20 12.48 -2.34
C PRO A 442 23.50 12.23 -3.11
N THR A 443 24.45 13.17 -3.01
CA THR A 443 25.80 13.06 -3.59
C THR A 443 26.87 12.78 -2.53
N THR A 444 26.45 12.37 -1.33
CA THR A 444 27.29 12.11 -0.16
C THR A 444 26.81 10.85 0.56
N GLY A 445 27.56 10.42 1.59
CA GLY A 445 27.18 9.29 2.45
C GLY A 445 27.11 7.96 1.69
N ALA A 446 26.11 7.15 2.03
CA ALA A 446 25.87 5.83 1.44
C ALA A 446 25.68 5.84 -0.09
N TRP A 447 25.34 6.99 -0.67
CA TRP A 447 25.13 7.16 -2.11
C TRP A 447 26.44 7.42 -2.88
N ALA A 448 27.45 8.01 -2.23
CA ALA A 448 28.72 8.36 -2.87
C ALA A 448 29.84 7.35 -2.62
N HIS A 449 29.77 6.59 -1.53
CA HIS A 449 30.82 5.65 -1.12
C HIS A 449 30.23 4.29 -0.79
N PRO A 450 30.58 3.22 -1.53
CA PRO A 450 31.59 3.16 -2.61
C PRO A 450 31.15 3.82 -3.92
N GLY A 451 29.86 4.12 -4.06
CA GLY A 451 29.30 4.83 -5.22
C GLY A 451 28.92 3.91 -6.38
N ALA A 452 28.30 4.49 -7.41
CA ALA A 452 27.84 3.75 -8.57
C ALA A 452 29.01 3.25 -9.43
N LYS A 453 28.84 2.08 -10.02
CA LYS A 453 29.84 1.45 -10.91
C LYS A 453 29.71 1.89 -12.36
N SER A 454 28.53 2.27 -12.82
CA SER A 454 28.29 2.76 -14.18
C SER A 454 27.12 3.73 -14.27
N GLY A 455 27.13 4.59 -15.30
CA GLY A 455 26.18 5.67 -15.51
C GLY A 455 26.83 7.05 -15.37
N PRO A 456 26.03 8.13 -15.30
CA PRO A 456 24.57 8.11 -15.35
C PRO A 456 24.03 7.75 -16.74
N PHE A 457 22.84 7.14 -16.75
CA PHE A 457 22.00 6.87 -17.92
C PHE A 457 20.69 7.64 -17.78
N THR A 458 19.93 7.74 -18.87
CA THR A 458 18.62 8.41 -18.85
C THR A 458 17.55 7.58 -19.55
N VAL A 459 16.31 7.65 -19.06
CA VAL A 459 15.14 7.02 -19.67
C VAL A 459 13.87 7.82 -19.38
N LYS A 460 12.98 7.93 -20.36
CA LYS A 460 11.64 8.50 -20.16
C LYS A 460 10.65 7.40 -19.81
N LEU A 461 9.94 7.55 -18.69
CA LEU A 461 8.96 6.59 -18.21
C LEU A 461 7.58 6.83 -18.84
N ALA A 462 6.69 5.84 -18.71
CA ALA A 462 5.32 5.92 -19.25
C ALA A 462 4.48 7.03 -18.61
N ASP A 463 4.84 7.48 -17.41
CA ASP A 463 4.22 8.63 -16.73
C ASP A 463 4.73 10.00 -17.21
N GLY A 464 5.61 10.00 -18.21
CA GLY A 464 6.19 11.21 -18.79
C GLY A 464 7.41 11.75 -18.05
N SER A 465 7.74 11.22 -16.87
CA SER A 465 8.93 11.61 -16.12
C SER A 465 10.22 11.18 -16.83
N LEU A 466 11.29 11.97 -16.66
CA LEU A 466 12.64 11.63 -17.09
C LEU A 466 13.44 11.18 -15.88
N VAL A 467 13.97 9.96 -15.93
CA VAL A 467 14.80 9.42 -14.86
C VAL A 467 16.26 9.39 -15.29
N THR A 468 17.13 9.94 -14.45
CA THR A 468 18.58 9.75 -14.51
C THR A 468 18.98 8.71 -13.47
N TYR A 469 19.67 7.65 -13.88
CA TYR A 469 20.01 6.53 -13.00
C TYR A 469 21.43 6.00 -13.23
N SER A 470 21.99 5.35 -12.22
CA SER A 470 23.31 4.71 -12.26
C SER A 470 23.24 3.33 -11.62
N TRP A 471 24.05 2.39 -12.09
CA TRP A 471 24.09 1.04 -11.54
C TRP A 471 25.22 0.88 -10.52
N TYR A 472 24.91 0.26 -9.40
CA TYR A 472 25.87 -0.14 -8.37
C TYR A 472 26.21 -1.63 -8.54
N ARG A 473 27.33 -2.10 -7.99
CA ARG A 473 27.40 -3.53 -7.63
C ARG A 473 26.28 -3.81 -6.62
N PHE A 474 25.81 -5.04 -6.54
CA PHE A 474 24.64 -5.35 -5.71
C PHE A 474 24.87 -4.96 -4.24
N VAL A 475 26.02 -5.30 -3.67
CA VAL A 475 26.39 -4.96 -2.28
C VAL A 475 26.88 -3.53 -2.07
N ASP A 476 27.09 -2.78 -3.15
CA ASP A 476 27.47 -1.36 -3.11
C ASP A 476 26.26 -0.44 -3.06
N GLN A 477 25.04 -0.99 -3.18
CA GLN A 477 23.82 -0.20 -3.06
C GLN A 477 23.81 0.57 -1.74
N PRO A 478 23.25 1.81 -1.72
CA PRO A 478 23.20 2.64 -0.52
C PRO A 478 22.59 1.93 0.69
N SER A 479 21.60 1.06 0.44
CA SER A 479 20.91 0.27 1.48
C SER A 479 21.83 -0.61 2.32
N PHE A 480 22.95 -1.09 1.78
CA PHE A 480 23.89 -1.95 2.51
C PHE A 480 24.92 -1.17 3.32
N GLN A 481 25.16 0.10 3.01
CA GLN A 481 26.28 0.86 3.61
C GLN A 481 26.04 1.22 5.08
N GLN A 482 24.81 1.10 5.56
CA GLN A 482 24.46 1.32 6.95
C GLN A 482 24.82 0.15 7.88
N TYR A 483 25.26 -0.99 7.33
CA TYR A 483 25.54 -2.21 8.08
C TYR A 483 27.03 -2.54 8.07
N ASP A 484 27.56 -2.91 9.25
CA ASP A 484 28.95 -3.33 9.41
C ASP A 484 29.13 -4.81 9.01
N TRP A 485 28.89 -5.09 7.72
CA TRP A 485 29.06 -6.42 7.17
C TRP A 485 30.52 -6.69 6.80
N SER A 486 31.00 -7.88 7.14
CA SER A 486 32.33 -8.33 6.72
C SER A 486 32.43 -8.42 5.19
N GLU A 487 33.64 -8.21 4.68
CA GLU A 487 33.92 -8.35 3.25
C GLU A 487 33.58 -9.75 2.71
N GLN A 488 33.73 -10.79 3.54
CA GLN A 488 33.31 -12.15 3.19
C GLN A 488 31.78 -12.26 3.01
N LYS A 489 30.99 -11.67 3.91
CA LYS A 489 29.52 -11.66 3.81
C LYS A 489 29.08 -10.93 2.54
N LYS A 490 29.67 -9.76 2.27
CA LYS A 490 29.40 -8.99 1.04
C LYS A 490 29.78 -9.76 -0.22
N ALA A 491 30.96 -10.37 -0.26
CA ALA A 491 31.42 -11.15 -1.41
C ALA A 491 30.52 -12.36 -1.69
N ALA A 492 30.08 -13.08 -0.65
CA ALA A 492 29.16 -14.20 -0.79
C ALA A 492 27.80 -13.77 -1.37
N LEU A 493 27.23 -12.68 -0.85
CA LEU A 493 25.96 -12.15 -1.35
C LEU A 493 26.08 -11.65 -2.80
N GLN A 494 27.13 -10.90 -3.12
CA GLN A 494 27.39 -10.41 -4.48
C GLN A 494 27.45 -11.58 -5.48
N ALA A 495 28.27 -12.60 -5.19
CA ALA A 495 28.42 -13.75 -6.06
C ALA A 495 27.11 -14.55 -6.22
N PHE A 496 26.31 -14.64 -5.15
CA PHE A 496 25.03 -15.33 -5.21
C PHE A 496 23.99 -14.56 -6.03
N VAL A 497 23.93 -13.23 -5.90
CA VAL A 497 23.04 -12.41 -6.73
C VAL A 497 23.44 -12.44 -8.20
N GLU A 498 24.73 -12.48 -8.53
CA GLU A 498 25.19 -12.68 -9.90
C GLU A 498 24.71 -14.03 -10.48
N LYS A 499 24.70 -15.10 -9.66
CA LYS A 499 24.10 -16.38 -10.06
C LYS A 499 22.60 -16.26 -10.33
N ILE A 500 21.86 -15.51 -9.49
CA ILE A 500 20.43 -15.24 -9.72
C ILE A 500 20.25 -14.52 -11.06
N HIS A 501 20.98 -13.43 -11.31
CA HIS A 501 20.91 -12.67 -12.57
C HIS A 501 21.21 -13.51 -13.80
N ALA A 502 22.12 -14.49 -13.70
CA ALA A 502 22.46 -15.37 -14.80
C ALA A 502 21.39 -16.46 -15.07
N ASN A 503 20.67 -16.92 -14.04
CA ASN A 503 19.82 -18.11 -14.14
C ASN A 503 18.32 -17.82 -14.12
N TRP A 504 17.91 -16.62 -13.70
CA TRP A 504 16.53 -16.20 -13.54
C TRP A 504 16.19 -15.17 -14.63
N PRO A 505 15.73 -15.61 -15.82
CA PRO A 505 15.40 -14.72 -16.92
C PRO A 505 14.04 -14.04 -16.70
N ILE A 506 13.74 -13.01 -17.49
CA ILE A 506 12.53 -12.18 -17.32
C ILE A 506 11.28 -12.72 -18.04
N ASP A 507 11.39 -13.86 -18.71
CA ASP A 507 10.37 -14.47 -19.57
C ASP A 507 9.86 -15.82 -19.04
N ARG A 508 10.39 -16.28 -17.90
CA ARG A 508 9.95 -17.50 -17.20
C ARG A 508 8.74 -17.22 -16.31
N ASP A 509 7.86 -18.21 -16.17
CA ASP A 509 6.80 -18.18 -15.16
C ASP A 509 7.34 -18.58 -13.79
N TYR A 510 7.32 -17.62 -12.85
CA TYR A 510 7.78 -17.81 -11.47
C TYR A 510 6.65 -18.20 -10.53
N MET A 511 5.51 -17.52 -10.62
CA MET A 511 4.35 -17.72 -9.74
C MET A 511 3.62 -19.03 -10.08
N ALA A 512 2.99 -19.66 -9.07
CA ALA A 512 2.35 -20.98 -9.17
C ALA A 512 0.84 -20.92 -9.46
#